data_AF-A0A9N8EC64-F1
#
_entry.id   AF-A0A9N8EC64-F1
#
_cell.length_a   1.000
_cell.length_b   1.000
_cell.length_c   1.000
_cell.angle_alpha   90.00
_cell.angle_beta   90.00
_cell.angle_gamma   90.00
#
_symmetry.space_group_name_H-M   'P 1'
#
loop_
_entity.id
_entity.type
_entity.pdbx_description
1 polymer ?
#
loop_
_entity_poly.entity_id
_entity_poly.type
_entity_poly.pdbx_seq_one_letter_code
_entity_poly.pdbx_strand_id
1 'polypeptide(L)'
;MLERAGCHLVESNRHPRDPVDEPSTTMAVQQLENSIEQNIQAARRLLDYAKQQEDGDFHQESEIIALQPHVREHLQRASEACVELRDMMMLLNQHEAQNVTPLARFQCEIEGLRKERTLLYSRCRKRHTSVLISYTASDDENSVVSRPTRSSKKRAFWRLRNARKQLKQHFPCKFI
;
A
#
# COMPACT_ATOMS: atom_id res chain seq x y z
N MET A 1 -11.52 -77.61 31.68
CA MET A 1 -10.39 -77.01 30.96
C MET A 1 -10.92 -75.84 30.14
N LEU A 2 -10.29 -74.65 30.31
CA LEU A 2 -10.39 -73.39 29.53
C LEU A 2 -11.74 -72.65 29.61
N GLU A 3 -11.88 -71.62 30.47
CA GLU A 3 -11.38 -70.22 30.43
C GLU A 3 -12.06 -69.28 29.41
N ARG A 4 -12.51 -68.12 29.94
CA ARG A 4 -12.58 -66.77 29.35
C ARG A 4 -13.62 -66.50 28.25
N ALA A 5 -14.30 -65.35 28.18
CA ALA A 5 -14.19 -64.08 28.92
C ALA A 5 -15.54 -63.35 28.81
N GLY A 6 -15.89 -62.59 29.85
CA GLY A 6 -16.97 -61.60 29.77
C GLY A 6 -16.56 -60.41 28.90
N CYS A 7 -17.54 -59.82 28.22
CA CYS A 7 -17.46 -58.45 27.72
C CYS A 7 -18.77 -57.76 28.06
N HIS A 8 -18.67 -56.86 29.05
CA HIS A 8 -19.64 -55.82 29.34
C HIS A 8 -19.94 -55.02 28.07
N LEU A 9 -21.23 -54.89 27.74
CA LEU A 9 -21.74 -53.81 26.89
C LEU A 9 -21.56 -52.51 27.67
N VAL A 10 -20.39 -51.87 27.51
CA VAL A 10 -20.17 -50.50 27.97
C VAL A 10 -20.86 -49.58 26.98
N GLU A 11 -21.78 -48.79 27.52
CA GLU A 11 -22.48 -47.68 26.89
C GLU A 11 -21.52 -46.81 26.08
N SER A 12 -21.65 -46.84 24.75
CA SER A 12 -21.04 -45.82 23.91
C SER A 12 -21.92 -44.58 23.98
N ASN A 13 -21.62 -43.76 25.00
CA ASN A 13 -22.07 -42.39 25.14
C ASN A 13 -21.90 -41.64 23.80
N ARG A 14 -23.01 -41.39 23.10
CA ARG A 14 -23.08 -40.34 22.10
C ARG A 14 -22.89 -39.01 22.82
N HIS A 15 -21.65 -38.55 22.88
CA HIS A 15 -21.38 -37.16 23.24
C HIS A 15 -22.15 -36.26 22.27
N PRO A 16 -22.91 -35.26 22.75
CA PRO A 16 -23.28 -34.13 21.92
C PRO A 16 -21.98 -33.55 21.36
N ARG A 17 -21.92 -33.29 20.05
CA ARG A 17 -20.90 -32.39 19.53
C ARG A 17 -21.10 -31.06 20.25
N ASP A 18 -20.17 -30.71 21.12
CA ASP A 18 -20.11 -29.35 21.66
C ASP A 18 -20.09 -28.36 20.49
N PRO A 19 -20.81 -27.23 20.59
CA PRO A 19 -20.74 -26.18 19.58
C PRO A 19 -19.30 -25.67 19.56
N VAL A 20 -18.62 -25.86 18.44
CA VAL A 20 -17.33 -25.23 18.18
C VAL A 20 -17.54 -23.72 18.31
N ASP A 21 -16.71 -23.05 19.12
CA ASP A 21 -16.78 -21.60 19.37
C ASP A 21 -16.63 -20.78 18.06
N GLU A 22 -17.73 -20.58 17.32
CA GLU A 22 -17.85 -19.73 16.13
C GLU A 22 -17.76 -18.19 16.35
N PRO A 23 -18.03 -17.59 17.54
CA PRO A 23 -18.06 -16.13 17.64
C PRO A 23 -16.67 -15.49 17.53
N SER A 24 -15.60 -16.21 17.91
CA SER A 24 -14.23 -15.67 17.88
C SER A 24 -13.70 -15.47 16.45
N THR A 25 -13.99 -16.39 15.53
CA THR A 25 -13.49 -16.30 14.16
C THR A 25 -14.30 -15.32 13.32
N THR A 26 -15.61 -15.23 13.55
CA THR A 26 -16.49 -14.24 12.89
C THR A 26 -16.07 -12.80 13.25
N MET A 27 -15.76 -12.56 14.52
CA MET A 27 -15.25 -11.26 14.98
C MET A 27 -13.90 -10.92 14.33
N ALA A 28 -13.02 -11.89 14.14
CA ALA A 28 -11.73 -11.68 13.47
C ALA A 28 -11.89 -11.32 11.98
N VAL A 29 -12.80 -11.99 11.28
CA VAL A 29 -13.15 -11.67 9.88
C VAL A 29 -13.65 -10.24 9.77
N GLN A 30 -14.61 -9.84 10.61
CA GLN A 30 -15.15 -8.47 10.60
C GLN A 30 -14.09 -7.42 10.92
N GLN A 31 -13.17 -7.71 11.84
CA GLN A 31 -12.05 -6.81 12.16
C GLN A 31 -11.12 -6.61 10.97
N LEU A 32 -10.82 -7.67 10.22
CA LEU A 32 -10.04 -7.57 8.99
C LEU A 32 -10.75 -6.75 7.92
N GLU A 33 -12.03 -6.99 7.68
CA GLU A 33 -12.82 -6.20 6.72
C GLU A 33 -12.81 -4.71 7.06
N ASN A 34 -13.05 -4.37 8.33
CA ASN A 34 -13.00 -2.99 8.81
C ASN A 34 -11.60 -2.38 8.63
N SER A 35 -10.54 -3.15 8.89
CA SER A 35 -9.16 -2.70 8.70
C SER A 35 -8.84 -2.44 7.22
N ILE A 36 -9.32 -3.30 6.32
CA ILE A 36 -9.17 -3.12 4.87
C ILE A 36 -9.87 -1.83 4.42
N GLU A 37 -11.12 -1.63 4.83
CA GLU A 37 -11.89 -0.43 4.49
C GLU A 37 -11.22 0.85 4.98
N GLN A 38 -10.75 0.87 6.23
CA GLN A 38 -10.06 2.03 6.78
C GLN A 38 -8.80 2.40 5.99
N ASN A 39 -8.01 1.40 5.58
CA ASN A 39 -6.81 1.63 4.78
C ASN A 39 -7.14 2.09 3.35
N ILE A 40 -8.17 1.52 2.72
CA ILE A 40 -8.67 1.97 1.42
C ILE A 40 -9.14 3.43 1.49
N GLN A 41 -9.93 3.79 2.50
CA GLN A 41 -10.42 5.15 2.70
C GLN A 41 -9.29 6.14 2.99
N ALA A 42 -8.27 5.74 3.76
CA ALA A 42 -7.09 6.56 4.00
C ALA A 42 -6.32 6.83 2.70
N ALA A 43 -6.06 5.78 1.90
CA ALA A 43 -5.40 5.92 0.61
C ALA A 43 -6.19 6.82 -0.35
N ARG A 44 -7.52 6.66 -0.39
CA ARG A 44 -8.41 7.48 -1.23
C ARG A 44 -8.37 8.95 -0.83
N ARG A 45 -8.49 9.28 0.47
CA ARG A 45 -8.39 10.67 0.96
C ARG A 45 -7.07 11.35 0.58
N LEU A 46 -5.95 10.63 0.68
CA LEU A 46 -4.64 11.15 0.29
C LEU A 46 -4.54 11.38 -1.22
N LEU A 47 -5.09 10.48 -2.04
CA LEU A 47 -5.13 10.63 -3.49
C LEU A 47 -6.05 11.78 -3.92
N ASP A 48 -7.21 11.93 -3.29
CA ASP A 48 -8.15 13.02 -3.56
C ASP A 48 -7.54 14.38 -3.20
N TYR A 49 -6.85 14.47 -2.04
CA TYR A 49 -6.07 15.66 -1.69
C TYR A 49 -5.00 15.94 -2.77
N ALA A 50 -4.23 14.94 -3.17
CA ALA A 50 -3.18 15.11 -4.17
C ALA A 50 -3.71 15.53 -5.55
N LYS A 51 -4.89 15.05 -5.95
CA LYS A 51 -5.59 15.48 -7.18
C LYS A 51 -6.02 16.94 -7.12
N GLN A 52 -6.53 17.40 -5.98
CA GLN A 52 -6.92 18.81 -5.79
C GLN A 52 -5.73 19.76 -5.93
N GLN A 53 -4.52 19.26 -5.66
CA GLN A 53 -3.27 20.00 -5.78
C GLN A 53 -2.59 19.82 -7.15
N GLU A 54 -3.15 19.02 -8.09
CA GLU A 54 -2.48 18.67 -9.36
C GLU A 54 -2.28 19.89 -10.27
N ASP A 55 -3.11 20.92 -10.19
CA ASP A 55 -2.94 22.17 -10.96
C ASP A 55 -2.14 23.25 -10.21
N GLY A 56 -1.53 22.86 -9.10
CA GLY A 56 -0.77 23.74 -8.22
C GLY A 56 0.62 24.11 -8.73
N ASP A 57 1.28 24.98 -7.95
CA ASP A 57 2.66 25.36 -8.16
C ASP A 57 3.67 24.24 -7.81
N PHE A 58 4.95 24.51 -8.03
CA PHE A 58 6.03 23.55 -7.77
C PHE A 58 6.11 23.08 -6.30
N HIS A 59 5.65 23.90 -5.34
CA HIS A 59 5.63 23.52 -3.93
C HIS A 59 4.55 22.47 -3.67
N GLN A 60 3.37 22.68 -4.24
CA GLN A 60 2.26 21.72 -4.21
C GLN A 60 2.62 20.41 -4.92
N GLU A 61 3.38 20.44 -6.02
CA GLU A 61 3.91 19.22 -6.65
C GLU A 61 4.89 18.44 -5.75
N SER A 62 5.71 19.14 -4.97
CA SER A 62 6.64 18.53 -4.01
C SER A 62 5.89 17.85 -2.87
N GLU A 63 4.81 18.49 -2.38
CA GLU A 63 3.90 17.90 -1.39
C GLU A 63 3.22 16.65 -1.93
N ILE A 64 2.69 16.69 -3.17
CA ILE A 64 2.10 15.52 -3.81
C ILE A 64 3.11 14.37 -3.79
N ILE A 65 4.35 14.58 -4.26
CA ILE A 65 5.39 13.54 -4.28
C ILE A 65 5.68 12.99 -2.87
N ALA A 66 5.65 13.83 -1.84
CA ALA A 66 5.86 13.41 -0.45
C ALA A 66 4.74 12.50 0.09
N LEU A 67 3.53 12.55 -0.46
CA LEU A 67 2.42 11.67 -0.09
C LEU A 67 2.54 10.24 -0.66
N GLN A 68 3.41 10.03 -1.66
CA GLN A 68 3.56 8.74 -2.34
C GLN A 68 3.81 7.55 -1.39
N PRO A 69 4.76 7.62 -0.44
CA PRO A 69 4.99 6.52 0.50
C PRO A 69 3.76 6.20 1.35
N HIS A 70 3.03 7.21 1.81
CA HIS A 70 1.85 7.01 2.67
C HIS A 70 0.71 6.31 1.93
N VAL A 71 0.42 6.72 0.69
CA VAL A 71 -0.57 6.03 -0.15
C VAL A 71 -0.14 4.58 -0.40
N ARG A 72 1.15 4.35 -0.67
CA ARG A 72 1.68 2.99 -0.87
C ARG A 72 1.53 2.14 0.39
N GLU A 73 1.81 2.70 1.55
CA GLU A 73 1.74 2.03 2.84
C GLU A 73 0.32 1.58 3.18
N HIS A 74 -0.68 2.45 3.01
CA HIS A 74 -2.08 2.08 3.21
C HIS A 74 -2.56 0.99 2.24
N LEU A 75 -2.22 1.10 0.95
CA LEU A 75 -2.58 0.08 -0.03
C LEU A 75 -1.87 -1.25 0.23
N GLN A 76 -0.65 -1.22 0.77
CA GLN A 76 0.08 -2.42 1.17
C GLN A 76 -0.61 -3.10 2.35
N ARG A 77 -0.94 -2.36 3.41
CA ARG A 77 -1.69 -2.88 4.57
C ARG A 77 -3.04 -3.47 4.18
N ALA A 78 -3.78 -2.79 3.31
CA ALA A 78 -5.05 -3.30 2.80
C ALA A 78 -4.85 -4.62 2.01
N SER A 79 -3.75 -4.75 1.27
CA SER A 79 -3.43 -5.96 0.52
C SER A 79 -3.06 -7.13 1.44
N GLU A 80 -2.26 -6.86 2.47
CA GLU A 80 -1.88 -7.86 3.49
C GLU A 80 -3.11 -8.36 4.24
N ALA A 81 -3.97 -7.45 4.69
CA ALA A 81 -5.23 -7.82 5.34
C ALA A 81 -6.18 -8.59 4.40
N CYS A 82 -6.18 -8.32 3.09
CA CYS A 82 -6.93 -9.14 2.12
C CYS A 82 -6.37 -10.56 1.99
N VAL A 83 -5.06 -10.74 2.11
CA VAL A 83 -4.43 -12.08 2.10
C VAL A 83 -4.83 -12.84 3.36
N GLU A 84 -4.73 -12.20 4.53
CA GLU A 84 -5.16 -12.79 5.81
C GLU A 84 -6.65 -13.15 5.80
N LEU A 85 -7.50 -12.26 5.27
CA LEU A 85 -8.94 -12.49 5.13
C LEU A 85 -9.22 -13.71 4.25
N ARG A 86 -8.55 -13.80 3.10
CA ARG A 86 -8.67 -14.96 2.21
C ARG A 86 -8.25 -16.25 2.91
N ASP A 87 -7.13 -16.21 3.64
CA ASP A 87 -6.60 -17.39 4.33
C ASP A 87 -7.56 -17.83 5.47
N MET A 88 -8.13 -16.89 6.22
CA MET A 88 -9.21 -17.18 7.18
C MET A 88 -10.46 -17.76 6.51
N MET A 89 -10.89 -17.20 5.39
CA MET A 89 -12.03 -17.71 4.63
C MET A 89 -11.78 -19.15 4.11
N MET A 90 -10.56 -19.46 3.66
CA MET A 90 -10.17 -20.81 3.25
C MET A 90 -10.17 -21.81 4.41
N LEU A 91 -9.74 -21.38 5.61
CA LEU A 91 -9.75 -22.23 6.81
C LEU A 91 -11.17 -22.49 7.33
N LEU A 92 -12.07 -21.52 7.19
CA LEU A 92 -13.45 -21.63 7.66
C LEU A 92 -14.31 -22.58 6.81
N ASN A 93 -13.98 -22.78 5.54
CA ASN A 93 -14.44 -23.84 4.63
C ASN A 93 -15.87 -24.41 4.84
N GLN A 94 -16.85 -23.55 5.15
CA GLN A 94 -18.25 -23.92 5.26
C GLN A 94 -19.13 -22.84 4.62
N HIS A 95 -19.80 -23.28 3.57
CA HIS A 95 -21.00 -22.73 2.97
C HIS A 95 -20.95 -21.30 2.38
N GLU A 96 -21.25 -21.32 1.08
CA GLU A 96 -21.82 -20.26 0.27
C GLU A 96 -20.85 -19.27 -0.39
N ALA A 97 -20.84 -19.39 -1.72
CA ALA A 97 -20.35 -18.42 -2.70
C ALA A 97 -20.92 -16.98 -2.53
N GLN A 98 -21.74 -16.72 -1.51
CA GLN A 98 -22.29 -15.41 -1.17
C GLN A 98 -21.27 -14.50 -0.45
N ASN A 99 -20.28 -15.08 0.25
CA ASN A 99 -19.27 -14.33 1.03
C ASN A 99 -17.96 -14.02 0.26
N VAL A 100 -17.84 -14.39 -1.02
CA VAL A 100 -16.63 -14.07 -1.84
C VAL A 100 -16.67 -12.63 -2.36
N THR A 101 -17.85 -12.00 -2.30
CA THR A 101 -18.14 -10.66 -2.79
C THR A 101 -17.30 -9.54 -2.16
N PRO A 102 -17.05 -9.51 -0.83
CA PRO A 102 -16.27 -8.45 -0.19
C PRO A 102 -14.80 -8.50 -0.58
N LEU A 103 -14.19 -9.70 -0.60
CA LEU A 103 -12.78 -9.89 -0.94
C LEU A 103 -12.49 -9.44 -2.38
N ALA A 104 -13.32 -9.86 -3.33
CA ALA A 104 -13.17 -9.46 -4.74
C ALA A 104 -13.34 -7.93 -4.92
N ARG A 105 -14.31 -7.34 -4.20
CA ARG A 105 -14.53 -5.88 -4.17
C ARG A 105 -13.29 -5.16 -3.65
N PHE A 106 -12.73 -5.58 -2.52
CA PHE A 106 -11.55 -4.94 -1.94
C PHE A 106 -10.34 -5.04 -2.86
N GLN A 107 -10.08 -6.22 -3.44
CA GLN A 107 -8.99 -6.41 -4.39
C GLN A 107 -9.13 -5.50 -5.62
N CYS A 108 -10.35 -5.39 -6.17
CA CYS A 108 -10.64 -4.50 -7.29
C CYS A 108 -10.38 -3.04 -6.94
N GLU A 109 -10.83 -2.59 -5.77
CA GLU A 109 -10.65 -1.21 -5.32
C GLU A 109 -9.17 -0.88 -5.04
N ILE A 110 -8.44 -1.78 -4.37
CA ILE A 110 -6.99 -1.64 -4.15
C ILE A 110 -6.26 -1.49 -5.48
N GLU A 111 -6.59 -2.32 -6.47
CA GLU A 111 -5.95 -2.27 -7.79
C GLU A 111 -6.32 -1.00 -8.56
N GLY A 112 -7.57 -0.53 -8.45
CA GLY A 112 -7.99 0.78 -8.97
C GLY A 112 -7.17 1.92 -8.39
N LEU A 113 -7.00 1.97 -7.06
CA LEU A 113 -6.22 2.99 -6.37
C LEU A 113 -4.72 2.90 -6.70
N ARG A 114 -4.17 1.69 -6.90
CA ARG A 114 -2.78 1.52 -7.37
C ARG A 114 -2.55 2.10 -8.76
N LYS A 115 -3.49 1.90 -9.68
CA LYS A 115 -3.45 2.47 -11.03
C LYS A 115 -3.55 3.99 -10.97
N GLU A 116 -4.49 4.51 -10.20
CA GLU A 116 -4.69 5.94 -10.00
C GLU A 116 -3.43 6.62 -9.44
N ARG A 117 -2.87 6.06 -8.36
CA ARG A 117 -1.57 6.47 -7.83
C ARG A 117 -0.51 6.47 -8.94
N THR A 118 -0.37 5.37 -9.66
CA THR A 118 0.67 5.28 -10.71
C THR A 118 0.53 6.38 -11.75
N LEU A 119 -0.71 6.67 -12.18
CA LEU A 119 -0.99 7.75 -13.12
C LEU A 119 -0.64 9.13 -12.53
N LEU A 120 -1.17 9.47 -11.36
CA LEU A 120 -0.98 10.78 -10.71
C LEU A 120 0.50 11.08 -10.48
N TYR A 121 1.22 10.16 -9.83
CA TYR A 121 2.63 10.37 -9.51
C TYR A 121 3.53 10.35 -10.75
N SER A 122 3.16 9.61 -11.81
CA SER A 122 3.90 9.66 -13.07
C SER A 122 3.76 11.01 -13.78
N ARG A 123 2.57 11.64 -13.72
CA ARG A 123 2.35 12.99 -14.27
C ARG A 123 3.10 14.04 -13.46
N CYS A 124 2.94 14.03 -12.14
CA CYS A 124 3.59 14.98 -11.24
C CYS A 124 5.12 14.89 -11.37
N ARG A 125 5.69 13.68 -11.43
CA ARG A 125 7.13 13.50 -11.62
C ARG A 125 7.61 14.05 -12.97
N LYS A 126 6.86 13.85 -14.06
CA LYS A 126 7.21 14.38 -15.39
C LYS A 126 7.27 15.92 -15.38
N ARG A 127 6.25 16.57 -14.82
CA ARG A 127 6.21 18.04 -14.69
C ARG A 127 7.33 18.55 -13.80
N HIS A 128 7.52 17.96 -12.62
CA HIS A 128 8.59 18.33 -11.70
C HIS A 128 10.00 18.17 -12.32
N THR A 129 10.24 17.11 -13.12
CA THR A 129 11.51 16.98 -13.85
C THR A 129 11.66 17.99 -14.98
N SER A 130 10.57 18.32 -15.67
CA SER A 130 10.57 19.33 -16.73
C SER A 130 10.91 20.72 -16.17
N VAL A 131 10.26 21.10 -15.06
CA VAL A 131 10.50 22.38 -14.37
C VAL A 131 11.96 22.49 -13.92
N LEU A 132 12.50 21.44 -13.28
CA LEU A 132 13.90 21.42 -12.86
C LEU A 132 14.87 21.57 -14.05
N ILE A 133 14.57 20.97 -15.20
CA ILE A 133 15.40 21.09 -16.41
C ILE A 133 15.32 22.52 -16.97
N SER A 134 14.13 23.12 -17.05
CA SER A 134 13.94 24.49 -17.55
C SER A 134 14.59 25.55 -16.65
N TYR A 135 14.58 25.38 -15.32
CA TYR A 135 15.33 26.28 -14.42
C TYR A 135 16.84 26.19 -14.65
N THR A 136 17.37 25.00 -14.97
CA THR A 136 18.80 24.85 -15.31
C THR A 136 19.15 25.34 -16.72
N ALA A 137 18.17 25.51 -17.60
CA ALA A 137 18.37 26.05 -18.96
C ALA A 137 18.13 27.57 -19.03
N SER A 138 17.23 28.11 -18.20
CA SER A 138 16.89 29.53 -18.19
C SER A 138 17.94 30.41 -17.49
N ASP A 139 18.85 29.80 -16.70
CA ASP A 139 20.04 30.47 -16.17
C ASP A 139 21.12 30.72 -17.26
N ASP A 140 20.97 30.18 -18.47
CA ASP A 140 21.90 30.39 -19.60
C ASP A 140 21.44 31.50 -20.57
N GLU A 141 20.21 32.02 -20.48
CA GLU A 141 19.64 33.01 -21.43
C GLU A 141 19.70 34.47 -20.95
N ASN A 142 20.59 34.82 -20.01
CA ASN A 142 20.90 36.23 -19.72
C ASN A 142 22.39 36.53 -19.52
N SER A 143 23.28 35.71 -20.10
CA SER A 143 24.72 35.93 -20.01
C SER A 143 25.35 35.93 -21.40
N VAL A 144 25.22 37.06 -22.08
CA VAL A 144 26.26 37.49 -23.02
C VAL A 144 27.55 37.56 -22.19
N VAL A 145 28.49 36.66 -22.51
CA VAL A 145 29.80 36.46 -21.86
C VAL A 145 29.78 35.65 -20.56
N SER A 146 29.86 34.32 -20.66
CA SER A 146 31.01 33.55 -20.12
C SER A 146 30.81 32.05 -20.31
N ARG A 147 31.80 31.40 -20.95
CA ARG A 147 31.96 29.94 -20.92
C ARG A 147 31.79 29.44 -19.47
N PRO A 148 30.97 28.40 -19.19
CA PRO A 148 30.86 27.85 -17.86
C PRO A 148 32.23 27.33 -17.43
N THR A 149 32.87 28.00 -16.49
CA THR A 149 34.12 27.50 -15.95
C THR A 149 33.87 26.14 -15.31
N ARG A 150 34.88 25.26 -15.37
CA ARG A 150 34.86 23.89 -14.79
C ARG A 150 34.41 23.87 -13.32
N SER A 151 34.42 25.01 -12.64
CA SER A 151 33.96 25.25 -11.28
C SER A 151 32.42 25.23 -11.14
N SER A 152 31.68 25.83 -12.07
CA SER A 152 30.21 25.95 -12.01
C SER A 152 29.53 24.58 -12.13
N LYS A 153 30.03 23.74 -13.06
CA LYS A 153 29.56 22.35 -13.25
C LYS A 153 29.81 21.49 -12.02
N LYS A 154 30.97 21.67 -11.36
CA LYS A 154 31.26 20.97 -10.08
C LYS A 154 30.31 21.41 -8.98
N ARG A 155 29.99 22.70 -8.89
CA ARG A 155 29.09 23.26 -7.87
C ARG A 155 27.65 22.76 -8.07
N ALA A 156 27.17 22.72 -9.31
CA ALA A 156 25.87 22.14 -9.67
C ALA A 156 25.82 20.63 -9.36
N PHE A 157 26.87 19.89 -9.71
CA PHE A 157 26.99 18.46 -9.38
C PHE A 157 26.99 18.22 -7.86
N TRP A 158 27.68 19.06 -7.08
CA TRP A 158 27.69 18.97 -5.62
C TRP A 158 26.32 19.25 -5.01
N ARG A 159 25.58 20.24 -5.52
CA ARG A 159 24.20 20.53 -5.10
C ARG A 159 23.28 19.35 -5.40
N LEU A 160 23.37 18.78 -6.60
CA LEU A 160 22.59 17.59 -6.98
C LEU A 160 22.93 16.36 -6.11
N ARG A 161 24.22 16.16 -5.81
CA ARG A 161 24.68 15.08 -4.93
C ARG A 161 24.16 15.26 -3.49
N ASN A 162 24.14 16.50 -2.99
CA ASN A 162 23.63 16.80 -1.66
C ASN A 162 22.10 16.69 -1.58
N ALA A 163 21.37 17.16 -2.59
CA ALA A 163 19.93 16.96 -2.69
C ALA A 163 19.58 15.45 -2.74
N ARG A 164 20.34 14.66 -3.53
CA ARG A 164 20.15 13.20 -3.58
C ARG A 164 20.50 12.50 -2.25
N LYS A 165 21.45 13.04 -1.48
CA LYS A 165 21.76 12.54 -0.12
C LYS A 165 20.65 12.88 0.87
N GLN A 166 20.10 14.10 0.83
CA GLN A 166 18.97 14.47 1.67
C GLN A 166 17.73 13.65 1.33
N LEU A 167 17.46 13.42 0.04
CA LEU A 167 16.39 12.50 -0.39
C LEU A 167 16.61 11.07 0.14
N LYS A 168 17.85 10.59 0.24
CA LYS A 168 18.14 9.27 0.86
C LYS A 168 18.02 9.27 2.39
N GLN A 169 18.19 10.41 3.04
CA GLN A 169 18.02 10.56 4.50
C GLN A 169 16.54 10.66 4.87
N HIS A 170 15.75 11.39 4.08
CA HIS A 170 14.31 11.54 4.28
C HIS A 170 13.50 10.36 3.72
N PHE A 171 14.01 9.66 2.71
CA PHE A 171 13.42 8.45 2.15
C PHE A 171 14.49 7.35 2.07
N PRO A 172 14.75 6.61 3.17
CA PRO A 172 15.64 5.47 3.16
C PRO A 172 15.02 4.35 2.32
N CYS A 173 15.21 4.42 1.01
CA CYS A 173 14.88 3.32 0.10
C CYS A 173 15.82 2.15 0.40
N LYS A 174 15.34 1.17 1.18
CA LYS A 174 15.76 -0.22 0.98
C LYS A 174 15.17 -0.65 -0.36
N PHE A 175 15.97 -0.48 -1.42
CA PHE A 175 15.75 -1.23 -2.65
C PHE A 175 16.09 -2.69 -2.33
N ILE A 176 15.05 -3.52 -2.23
CA ILE A 176 15.11 -4.94 -2.56
C ILE A 176 14.25 -5.07 -3.81
#